data_AF-A0A6L6JKX1-F1
#
_entry.id   AF-A0A6L6JKX1-F1
#
_cell.length_a   1.000
_cell.length_b   1.000
_cell.length_c   1.000
_cell.angle_alpha   90.00
_cell.angle_beta   90.00
_cell.angle_gamma   90.00
#
_symmetry.space_group_name_H-M   'P 1'
#
loop_
_entity.id
_entity.type
_entity.pdbx_description
1 polymer ?
#
loop_
_entity_poly.entity_id
_entity_poly.type
_entity_poly.pdbx_seq_one_letter_code
_entity_poly.pdbx_strand_id
1 'polypeptide(L)'
;MSKQLAPYPEKLARCMVNYQFLEEGLRFCLYRCHTLIQLRILSSLPYEVPLKTIDESSLPRLIELFKPFSRNESLIQKLRLVNNHRDSLAHDGGLIQTGDNKAENEKAQEAFLVEAEECAAMIKEEAVFIDQQLIQEYRRLKQSNALPEIDIIPPL
;
A
#
# COMPACT_ATOMS: atom_id res chain seq x y z
N MET A 1 13.40 2.56 -34.89
CA MET A 1 13.84 2.37 -33.48
C MET A 1 13.00 1.26 -32.89
N SER A 2 13.57 0.05 -32.84
CA SER A 2 12.95 -1.12 -32.23
C SER A 2 12.85 -0.88 -30.72
N LYS A 3 11.63 -0.81 -30.19
CA LYS A 3 11.38 -0.95 -28.75
C LYS A 3 11.93 -2.34 -28.37
N GLN A 4 13.11 -2.37 -27.76
CA GLN A 4 13.60 -3.59 -27.12
C GLN A 4 12.64 -3.91 -25.98
N LEU A 5 11.77 -4.89 -26.23
CA LEU A 5 10.96 -5.53 -25.21
C LEU A 5 11.94 -6.17 -24.21
N ALA A 6 11.92 -5.68 -22.97
CA ALA A 6 12.59 -6.35 -21.86
C ALA A 6 12.19 -7.83 -21.88
N PRO A 7 13.14 -8.77 -21.69
CA PRO A 7 12.81 -10.20 -21.67
C PRO A 7 11.71 -10.43 -20.63
N TYR A 8 10.64 -11.14 -21.01
CA TYR A 8 9.42 -11.38 -20.24
C TYR A 8 9.59 -11.66 -18.71
N PRO A 9 10.66 -12.34 -18.23
CA PRO A 9 10.98 -12.44 -16.80
C PRO A 9 11.16 -11.10 -16.08
N GLU A 10 11.72 -10.09 -16.74
CA GLU A 10 11.98 -8.76 -16.19
C GLU A 10 10.68 -7.97 -15.99
N LYS A 11 9.74 -8.05 -16.95
CA LYS A 11 8.44 -7.39 -16.82
C LYS A 11 7.61 -8.00 -15.69
N LEU A 12 7.58 -9.33 -15.59
CA LEU A 12 6.90 -10.00 -14.48
C LEU A 12 7.53 -9.63 -13.13
N ALA A 13 8.86 -9.64 -13.04
CA ALA A 13 9.57 -9.22 -11.83
C ALA A 13 9.20 -7.77 -11.45
N ARG A 14 9.13 -6.86 -12.43
CA ARG A 14 8.68 -5.48 -12.21
C ARG A 14 7.23 -5.41 -11.72
N CYS A 15 6.33 -6.26 -12.22
CA CYS A 15 4.95 -6.34 -11.73
C CYS A 15 4.94 -6.76 -10.24
N MET A 16 5.69 -7.81 -9.89
CA MET A 16 5.77 -8.29 -8.51
C MET A 16 6.34 -7.24 -7.55
N VAL A 17 7.41 -6.55 -7.96
CA VAL A 17 8.01 -5.47 -7.17
C VAL A 17 7.03 -4.32 -6.97
N ASN A 18 6.31 -3.89 -8.00
CA ASN A 18 5.28 -2.84 -7.85
C ASN A 18 4.15 -3.30 -6.93
N TYR A 19 3.73 -4.56 -7.00
CA TYR A 19 2.73 -5.10 -6.09
C TYR A 19 3.18 -5.01 -4.62
N GLN A 20 4.44 -5.39 -4.34
CA GLN A 20 5.03 -5.26 -3.00
C GLN A 20 5.11 -3.79 -2.55
N PHE A 21 5.43 -2.86 -3.45
CA PHE A 21 5.43 -1.44 -3.13
C PHE A 21 4.04 -0.92 -2.74
N LEU A 22 2.98 -1.40 -3.37
CA LEU A 22 1.60 -1.04 -2.98
C LEU A 22 1.26 -1.58 -1.59
N GLU A 23 1.68 -2.80 -1.27
CA GLU A 23 1.50 -3.36 0.07
C GLU A 23 2.23 -2.51 1.12
N GLU A 24 3.52 -2.21 0.90
CA GLU A 24 4.30 -1.38 1.82
C GLU A 24 3.72 0.03 1.98
N GLY A 25 3.26 0.63 0.88
CA GLY A 25 2.60 1.93 0.93
C GLY A 25 1.34 1.93 1.79
N LEU A 26 0.52 0.88 1.69
CA LEU A 26 -0.66 0.74 2.54
C LEU A 26 -0.30 0.43 4.00
N ARG A 27 0.69 -0.42 4.26
CA ARG A 27 1.20 -0.68 5.62
C ARG A 27 1.65 0.62 6.27
N PHE A 28 2.42 1.44 5.55
CA PHE A 28 2.84 2.76 6.01
C PHE A 28 1.65 3.65 6.37
N CYS A 29 0.66 3.80 5.48
CA CYS A 29 -0.53 4.59 5.75
C CYS A 29 -1.27 4.09 7.00
N LEU A 30 -1.48 2.78 7.12
CA LEU A 30 -2.13 2.16 8.27
C LEU A 30 -1.38 2.44 9.57
N TYR A 31 -0.05 2.30 9.58
CA TYR A 31 0.76 2.65 10.75
C TYR A 31 0.55 4.10 11.15
N ARG A 32 0.59 5.03 10.20
CA ARG A 32 0.36 6.46 10.50
C ARG A 32 -1.05 6.72 11.03
N CYS A 33 -2.08 6.08 10.48
CA CYS A 33 -3.45 6.18 10.98
C CYS A 33 -3.58 5.67 12.43
N HIS A 34 -3.02 4.49 12.71
CA HIS A 34 -3.07 3.90 14.05
C HIS A 34 -2.30 4.73 15.08
N THR A 35 -1.13 5.25 14.71
CA THR A 35 -0.36 6.18 15.53
C THR A 35 -1.16 7.44 15.85
N LEU A 36 -1.84 8.01 14.86
CA LEU A 36 -2.67 9.20 15.06
C LEU A 36 -3.84 8.92 16.02
N ILE A 37 -4.50 7.76 15.87
CA ILE A 37 -5.58 7.35 16.78
C ILE A 37 -5.04 7.22 18.19
N GLN A 38 -3.94 6.49 18.37
CA GLN A 38 -3.30 6.30 19.66
C GLN A 38 -2.99 7.66 20.32
N LEU A 39 -2.36 8.58 19.60
CA LEU A 39 -2.10 9.93 20.12
C LEU A 39 -3.35 10.67 20.61
N ARG A 40 -4.51 10.45 19.98
CA ARG A 40 -5.76 11.12 20.36
C ARG A 40 -6.49 10.48 21.52
N ILE A 41 -6.36 9.17 21.72
CA ILE A 41 -7.19 8.43 22.68
C ILE A 41 -6.41 7.80 23.83
N LEU A 42 -5.07 7.81 23.79
CA LEU A 42 -4.23 7.08 24.75
C LEU A 42 -4.48 7.43 26.22
N SER A 43 -4.82 8.70 26.52
CA SER A 43 -5.15 9.13 27.89
C SER A 43 -6.57 8.77 28.33
N SER A 44 -7.42 8.30 27.41
CA SER A 44 -8.86 8.11 27.61
C SER A 44 -9.28 6.63 27.52
N LEU A 45 -8.59 5.84 26.69
CA LEU A 45 -8.94 4.45 26.44
C LEU A 45 -7.70 3.64 26.04
N PRO A 46 -7.52 2.41 26.58
CA PRO A 46 -6.54 1.48 26.06
C PRO A 46 -6.80 1.20 24.57
N TYR A 47 -5.77 1.41 23.75
CA TYR A 47 -5.83 1.15 22.32
C TYR A 47 -4.58 0.39 21.91
N GLU A 48 -4.75 -0.91 21.70
CA GLU A 48 -3.72 -1.80 21.19
C GLU A 48 -4.10 -2.23 19.80
N VAL A 49 -3.27 -1.86 18.83
CA VAL A 49 -3.39 -2.33 17.46
C VAL A 49 -2.47 -3.52 17.34
N PRO A 50 -2.96 -4.68 16.88
CA PRO A 50 -2.07 -5.79 16.56
C PRO A 50 -1.30 -5.42 15.29
N LEU A 51 -0.18 -4.69 15.41
CA LEU A 51 0.68 -4.27 14.28
C LEU A 51 1.10 -5.48 13.44
N LYS A 52 1.30 -6.63 14.09
CA LYS A 52 1.52 -7.92 13.44
C LYS A 52 0.44 -8.29 12.42
N THR A 53 -0.83 -7.93 12.67
CA THR A 53 -1.92 -8.13 11.71
C THR A 53 -1.73 -7.27 10.46
N ILE A 54 -1.14 -6.09 10.56
CA ILE A 54 -0.83 -5.23 9.41
C ILE A 54 0.38 -5.79 8.65
N ASP A 55 1.46 -6.14 9.35
CA ASP A 55 2.67 -6.72 8.76
C ASP A 55 2.37 -7.98 7.93
N GLU A 56 1.58 -8.90 8.47
CA GLU A 56 1.30 -10.20 7.86
C GLU A 56 0.15 -10.16 6.83
N SER A 57 -0.51 -9.02 6.65
CA SER A 57 -1.63 -8.89 5.72
C SER A 57 -1.15 -8.78 4.26
N SER A 58 -1.83 -9.48 3.36
CA SER A 58 -1.71 -9.33 1.91
C SER A 58 -2.47 -8.11 1.41
N LEU A 59 -2.19 -7.65 0.18
CA LEU A 59 -2.84 -6.48 -0.42
C LEU A 59 -4.38 -6.46 -0.28
N PRO A 60 -5.16 -7.52 -0.59
CA PRO A 60 -6.61 -7.52 -0.38
C PRO A 60 -7.02 -7.17 1.05
N ARG A 61 -6.30 -7.71 2.04
CA ARG A 61 -6.59 -7.46 3.45
C ARG A 61 -6.17 -6.05 3.86
N LEU A 62 -5.03 -5.58 3.37
CA LEU A 62 -4.56 -4.20 3.59
C LEU A 62 -5.56 -3.18 3.04
N ILE A 63 -6.15 -3.42 1.86
CA ILE A 63 -7.20 -2.57 1.28
C ILE A 63 -8.40 -2.47 2.24
N GLU A 64 -8.89 -3.60 2.75
CA GLU A 64 -10.04 -3.60 3.66
C GLU A 64 -9.73 -2.96 5.03
N LEU A 65 -8.50 -3.12 5.52
CA LEU A 65 -8.03 -2.43 6.73
C LEU A 65 -7.90 -0.92 6.51
N PHE A 66 -7.48 -0.49 5.31
CA PHE A 66 -7.25 0.92 4.99
C PHE A 66 -8.53 1.68 4.65
N LYS A 67 -9.53 0.99 4.08
CA LYS A 67 -10.80 1.58 3.64
C LYS A 67 -11.49 2.50 4.67
N PRO A 68 -11.56 2.19 5.98
CA PRO A 68 -12.17 3.08 6.96
C PRO A 68 -11.45 4.43 7.14
N PHE A 69 -10.18 4.52 6.72
CA PHE A 69 -9.34 5.70 6.89
C PHE A 69 -9.24 6.58 5.64
N SER A 70 -9.62 6.08 4.46
CA SER A 70 -9.59 6.83 3.21
C SER A 70 -10.98 7.20 2.73
N ARG A 71 -11.11 8.38 2.14
CA ARG A 71 -12.31 8.82 1.40
C ARG A 71 -12.16 8.66 -0.11
N ASN A 72 -11.00 8.21 -0.57
CA ASN A 72 -10.68 8.07 -1.97
C ASN A 72 -11.18 6.72 -2.49
N GLU A 73 -12.48 6.64 -2.75
CA GLU A 73 -13.10 5.43 -3.32
C GLU A 73 -12.44 5.00 -4.64
N SER A 74 -11.95 5.96 -5.44
CA SER A 74 -11.24 5.67 -6.69
C SER A 74 -9.97 4.85 -6.43
N LEU A 75 -9.16 5.24 -5.44
CA LEU A 75 -7.97 4.48 -5.03
C LEU A 75 -8.35 3.06 -4.62
N ILE A 76 -9.38 2.90 -3.79
CA ILE A 76 -9.83 1.58 -3.31
C ILE A 76 -10.25 0.68 -4.50
N GLN A 77 -10.98 1.22 -5.47
CA GLN A 77 -11.37 0.46 -6.67
C GLN A 77 -10.16 0.09 -7.53
N LYS A 78 -9.22 1.02 -7.75
CA LYS A 78 -8.00 0.74 -8.54
C LYS A 78 -7.12 -0.31 -7.87
N LEU A 79 -6.94 -0.25 -6.55
CA LEU A 79 -6.18 -1.28 -5.82
C LEU A 79 -6.81 -2.68 -5.95
N ARG A 80 -8.15 -2.77 -5.97
CA ARG A 80 -8.86 -4.03 -6.22
C ARG A 80 -8.65 -4.53 -7.65
N LEU A 81 -8.64 -3.63 -8.63
CA LEU A 81 -8.33 -3.98 -10.03
C LEU A 81 -6.90 -4.53 -10.16
N VAL A 82 -5.92 -3.86 -9.53
CA VAL A 82 -4.53 -4.32 -9.49
C VAL A 82 -4.42 -5.72 -8.85
N ASN A 83 -5.18 -5.98 -7.78
CA ASN A 83 -5.23 -7.32 -7.20
C ASN A 83 -5.76 -8.37 -8.17
N ASN A 84 -6.87 -8.07 -8.86
CA ASN A 84 -7.44 -8.99 -9.85
C ASN A 84 -6.46 -9.28 -10.99
N HIS A 85 -5.72 -8.26 -11.45
CA HIS A 85 -4.66 -8.44 -12.43
C HIS A 85 -3.53 -9.33 -11.89
N ARG A 86 -3.11 -9.16 -10.63
CA ARG A 86 -2.08 -10.01 -10.01
C ARG A 86 -2.50 -11.47 -9.91
N ASP A 87 -3.76 -11.75 -9.59
CA ASP A 87 -4.26 -13.12 -9.52
C ASP A 87 -4.24 -13.78 -10.91
N SER A 88 -4.62 -13.05 -11.96
CA SER A 88 -4.43 -13.49 -13.35
C SER A 88 -2.95 -13.71 -13.70
N LEU A 89 -2.07 -12.77 -13.33
CA LEU A 89 -0.61 -12.89 -13.56
C LEU A 89 0.02 -14.06 -12.81
N ALA A 90 -0.48 -14.43 -11.63
CA ALA A 90 0.00 -15.57 -10.87
C ALA A 90 -0.40 -16.90 -11.53
N HIS A 91 -1.60 -16.97 -12.10
CA HIS A 91 -2.03 -18.10 -12.93
C HIS A 91 -1.18 -18.20 -14.21
N ASP A 92 -0.90 -17.08 -14.86
CA ASP A 92 -0.06 -17.03 -16.06
C ASP A 92 1.41 -17.30 -15.76
N GLY A 93 1.89 -16.93 -14.57
CA GLY A 93 3.23 -17.24 -14.06
C GLY A 93 3.50 -18.75 -13.98
N GLY A 94 2.46 -19.56 -13.75
CA GLY A 94 2.54 -21.01 -13.83
C GLY A 94 2.84 -21.53 -15.25
N LEU A 95 2.41 -20.81 -16.29
CA LEU A 95 2.66 -21.15 -17.70
C LEU A 95 4.09 -20.79 -18.16
N ILE A 96 4.80 -19.95 -17.40
CA ILE A 96 6.20 -19.60 -17.67
C ILE A 96 7.14 -20.78 -17.41
N GLN A 97 6.80 -21.63 -16.44
CA GLN A 97 7.51 -22.90 -16.24
C GLN A 97 7.38 -23.83 -17.45
N THR A 98 6.37 -23.62 -18.31
CA THR A 98 6.11 -24.41 -19.51
C THR A 98 6.55 -23.75 -20.83
N GLY A 99 7.05 -22.51 -20.81
CA GLY A 99 7.66 -21.84 -21.98
C GLY A 99 6.70 -21.17 -22.98
N ASP A 100 5.41 -21.06 -22.66
CA ASP A 100 4.40 -20.44 -23.54
C ASP A 100 4.19 -18.95 -23.21
N ASN A 101 4.96 -18.07 -23.85
CA ASN A 101 4.74 -16.62 -23.79
C ASN A 101 3.74 -16.15 -24.86
N LYS A 102 2.50 -15.85 -24.46
CA LYS A 102 1.46 -15.28 -25.35
C LYS A 102 1.48 -13.75 -25.30
N ALA A 103 1.24 -13.09 -26.45
CA ALA A 103 1.17 -11.62 -26.56
C ALA A 103 0.07 -10.98 -25.70
N GLU A 104 -0.96 -11.75 -25.32
CA GLU A 104 -2.01 -11.33 -24.39
C GLU A 104 -1.46 -11.09 -22.97
N ASN A 105 -0.48 -11.91 -22.55
CA ASN A 105 0.13 -11.79 -21.22
C ASN A 105 0.98 -10.51 -21.12
N GLU A 106 1.63 -10.09 -22.21
CA GLU A 106 2.40 -8.83 -22.24
C GLU A 106 1.50 -7.60 -22.09
N LYS A 107 0.33 -7.59 -22.75
CA LYS A 107 -0.65 -6.51 -22.60
C LYS A 107 -1.22 -6.45 -21.19
N ALA A 108 -1.47 -7.60 -20.57
CA ALA A 108 -1.94 -7.67 -19.19
C ALA A 108 -0.89 -7.15 -18.20
N GLN A 109 0.38 -7.50 -18.39
CA GLN A 109 1.48 -6.95 -17.59
C GLN A 109 1.63 -5.44 -17.75
N GLU A 110 1.50 -4.92 -18.97
CA GLU A 110 1.55 -3.46 -19.20
C GLU A 110 0.38 -2.73 -18.54
N ALA A 111 -0.84 -3.26 -18.66
CA ALA A 111 -2.01 -2.72 -17.97
C ALA A 111 -1.84 -2.74 -16.44
N PHE A 112 -1.29 -3.85 -15.89
CA PHE A 112 -0.96 -3.94 -14.47
C PHE A 112 0.01 -2.84 -14.05
N LEU A 113 1.10 -2.64 -14.78
CA LEU A 113 2.14 -1.66 -14.40
C LEU A 113 1.60 -0.24 -14.38
N VAL A 114 0.78 0.14 -15.37
CA VAL A 114 0.15 1.47 -15.41
C VAL A 114 -0.78 1.67 -14.21
N GLU A 115 -1.67 0.73 -13.94
CA GLU A 115 -2.60 0.83 -12.81
C GLU A 115 -1.86 0.83 -11.46
N ALA A 116 -0.77 0.06 -11.34
CA ALA A 116 0.05 0.03 -10.13
C ALA A 116 0.79 1.35 -9.90
N GLU A 117 1.33 1.97 -10.96
CA GLU A 117 1.98 3.29 -10.87
C GLU A 117 0.97 4.38 -10.47
N GLU A 118 -0.24 4.35 -11.02
CA GLU A 118 -1.33 5.26 -10.63
C GLU A 118 -1.75 5.06 -9.17
N CYS A 119 -1.93 3.81 -8.74
CA CYS A 119 -2.22 3.48 -7.34
C CYS A 119 -1.12 3.99 -6.41
N ALA A 120 0.15 3.81 -6.78
CA ALA A 120 1.27 4.26 -5.97
C ALA A 120 1.30 5.78 -5.80
N ALA A 121 0.99 6.54 -6.86
CA ALA A 121 0.85 7.99 -6.79
C ALA A 121 -0.28 8.40 -5.85
N MET A 122 -1.45 7.77 -5.95
CA MET A 122 -2.60 8.04 -5.09
C MET A 122 -2.34 7.65 -3.62
N ILE A 123 -1.67 6.52 -3.36
CA ILE A 123 -1.23 6.14 -2.01
C ILE A 123 -0.27 7.18 -1.44
N LYS A 124 0.66 7.70 -2.25
CA LYS A 124 1.58 8.73 -1.80
C LYS A 124 0.84 10.01 -1.38
N GLU A 125 -0.20 10.41 -2.09
CA GLU A 125 -1.02 11.56 -1.72
C GLU A 125 -1.74 11.33 -0.37
N GLU A 126 -2.35 10.15 -0.19
CA GLU A 126 -2.95 9.76 1.09
C GLU A 126 -1.93 9.74 2.22
N ALA A 127 -0.74 9.16 1.98
CA ALA A 127 0.35 9.09 2.95
C ALA A 127 0.79 10.49 3.40
N VAL A 128 0.94 11.43 2.46
CA VAL A 128 1.28 12.82 2.76
C VAL A 128 0.18 13.48 3.59
N PHE A 129 -1.09 13.27 3.23
CA PHE A 129 -2.21 13.82 3.99
C PHE A 129 -2.23 13.29 5.43
N ILE A 130 -2.13 11.97 5.62
CA ILE A 130 -2.16 11.32 6.93
C ILE A 130 -0.97 11.78 7.78
N ASP A 131 0.23 11.84 7.19
CA ASP A 131 1.44 12.28 7.88
C ASP A 131 1.34 13.74 8.34
N GLN A 132 0.77 14.62 7.51
CA GLN A 132 0.48 16.00 7.91
C GLN A 132 -0.49 16.07 9.11
N GLN A 133 -1.54 15.26 9.13
CA GLN A 133 -2.46 15.19 10.27
C GLN A 133 -1.74 14.71 11.54
N LEU A 134 -0.88 13.69 11.41
CA LEU A 134 -0.08 13.17 12.52
C LEU A 134 0.89 14.23 13.07
N ILE A 135 1.63 14.91 12.21
CA ILE A 135 2.56 15.97 12.59
C ILE A 135 1.83 17.11 13.31
N GLN A 136 0.66 17.52 12.81
CA GLN A 136 -0.15 18.56 13.45
C GLN A 136 -0.60 18.15 14.85
N GLU A 137 -1.09 16.91 15.01
CA GLU A 137 -1.51 16.37 16.30
C GLU A 137 -0.35 16.31 17.30
N TYR A 138 0.80 15.78 16.85
CA TYR A 138 2.01 15.72 17.67
C TYR A 138 2.46 17.11 18.14
N ARG A 139 2.46 18.11 17.25
CA ARG A 139 2.79 19.50 17.60
C ARG A 139 1.81 20.08 18.62
N ARG A 140 0.52 19.82 18.48
CA ARG A 140 -0.52 20.23 19.43
C ARG A 140 -0.25 19.68 20.83
N LEU A 141 -0.01 18.37 20.93
CA LEU A 141 0.29 17.69 22.20
C LEU A 141 1.58 18.19 22.84
N LYS A 142 2.61 18.45 22.02
CA LYS A 142 3.87 19.02 22.49
C LYS A 142 3.69 20.41 23.10
N GLN A 143 2.89 21.27 22.47
CA GLN A 143 2.60 22.62 22.98
C GLN A 143 1.79 22.59 24.28
N SER A 144 0.96 21.56 24.48
CA SER A 144 0.16 21.40 25.70
C SER A 144 0.83 20.56 26.79
N ASN A 145 2.11 20.19 26.64
CA ASN A 145 2.83 19.26 27.54
C ASN A 145 2.04 17.96 27.82
N ALA A 146 1.36 17.44 26.80
CA ALA A 146 0.52 16.25 26.88
C ALA A 146 1.03 15.12 25.97
N LEU A 147 2.33 15.14 25.62
CA LEU A 147 2.94 14.04 24.89
C LEU A 147 2.96 12.79 25.77
N PRO A 148 2.57 11.62 25.24
CA PRO A 148 2.69 10.39 25.99
C PRO A 148 4.16 9.98 26.15
N GLU A 149 4.48 9.33 27.28
CA GLU A 149 5.82 8.82 27.60
C GLU A 149 6.22 7.57 26.80
N ILE A 150 5.39 7.13 25.86
CA ILE A 150 5.60 5.91 25.08
C ILE A 150 6.36 6.26 23.80
N ASP A 151 7.25 5.37 23.36
CA ASP A 151 7.81 5.39 22.01
C ASP A 151 6.67 5.21 21.00
N ILE A 152 6.12 6.34 20.56
CA ILE A 152 5.25 6.42 19.41
C ILE A 152 6.10 5.93 18.24
N ILE A 153 5.66 4.86 17.56
CA ILE A 153 6.29 4.24 16.38
C ILE A 153 7.06 5.32 15.60
N PRO A 154 8.40 5.14 15.43
CA PRO A 154 9.32 6.26 15.26
C PRO A 154 8.95 7.15 14.07
N PRO A 155 9.16 8.47 14.16
CA PRO A 155 8.97 9.34 13.02
C PRO A 155 10.20 9.28 12.12
N LEU A 156 9.98 8.85 10.87
CA LEU A 156 10.77 9.10 9.65
C LEU A 156 12.22 8.60 9.66
#